data_AF-S3ZP69-F1
#
_entry.id   AF-S3ZP69-F1
#
_cell.length_a   1.000
_cell.length_b   1.000
_cell.length_c   1.000
_cell.angle_alpha   90.00
_cell.angle_beta   90.00
_cell.angle_gamma   90.00
#
_symmetry.space_group_name_H-M   'P 1'
#
loop_
_entity.id
_entity.type
_entity.pdbx_description
1 polymer ?
#
loop_
_entity_poly.entity_id
_entity_poly.type
_entity_poly.pdbx_seq_one_letter_code
_entity_poly.pdbx_strand_id
1 'polypeptide(L)'
;MAALTGFNDTVRRALQPFTETYRPPWHDVLASVGDTIRRLYPENLREAAPGIDDLEKLLVEEGIPLMWVPGPETVRALLDAPDAAARRRTVGRRWKGITNDCETILEDVEHPALQDARSFALDVVEALRAGHINPAQALATNLLDSVLQRYFDKATRLALTNNDFKSKGIKFKLDDYKFKVACVFAPVWYAHAKYYPKNGDPIPRTFGRHPSTHGVSRNQYSRINAVYALMLVTSVVKFFDTELPR
;
A
#
# COMPACT_ATOMS: atom_id res chain seq x y z
N MET A 1 -10.07 -24.51 6.75
CA MET A 1 -11.14 -24.32 5.73
C MET A 1 -12.31 -23.51 6.30
N ALA A 2 -13.00 -23.94 7.37
CA ALA A 2 -14.11 -23.19 7.97
C ALA A 2 -13.75 -21.78 8.51
N ALA A 3 -12.56 -21.62 9.08
CA ALA A 3 -12.06 -20.32 9.54
C ALA A 3 -11.73 -19.34 8.39
N LEU A 4 -11.33 -19.85 7.23
CA LEU A 4 -11.05 -19.07 6.01
C LEU A 4 -12.35 -18.59 5.31
N THR A 5 -13.47 -19.32 5.46
CA THR A 5 -14.77 -18.92 4.91
C THR A 5 -15.41 -17.78 5.69
N GLY A 6 -15.45 -17.84 7.04
CA GLY A 6 -15.94 -16.71 7.85
C GLY A 6 -15.06 -15.46 7.75
N PHE A 7 -13.76 -15.68 7.51
CA PHE A 7 -12.77 -14.66 7.20
C PHE A 7 -13.07 -13.89 5.90
N ASN A 8 -13.34 -14.61 4.80
CA ASN A 8 -13.67 -13.98 3.53
C ASN A 8 -14.89 -13.08 3.66
N ASP A 9 -15.86 -13.41 4.52
CA ASP A 9 -17.05 -12.60 4.73
C ASP A 9 -16.80 -11.34 5.59
N THR A 10 -15.91 -11.39 6.58
CA THR A 10 -15.55 -10.21 7.40
C THR A 10 -14.70 -9.23 6.61
N VAL A 11 -13.71 -9.74 5.87
CA VAL A 11 -12.88 -8.93 4.97
C VAL A 11 -13.71 -8.38 3.80
N ARG A 12 -14.60 -9.19 3.19
CA ARG A 12 -15.56 -8.70 2.19
C ARG A 12 -16.47 -7.60 2.74
N ARG A 13 -16.92 -7.69 4.00
CA ARG A 13 -17.70 -6.62 4.66
C ARG A 13 -16.87 -5.38 4.97
N ALA A 14 -15.58 -5.52 5.29
CA ALA A 14 -14.69 -4.38 5.49
C ALA A 14 -14.37 -3.66 4.17
N LEU A 15 -14.31 -4.42 3.08
CA LEU A 15 -13.99 -3.96 1.72
C LEU A 15 -15.22 -3.62 0.88
N GLN A 16 -16.42 -3.91 1.36
CA GLN A 16 -17.65 -3.49 0.71
C GLN A 16 -17.64 -1.96 0.64
N PRO A 17 -17.80 -1.38 -0.56
CA PRO A 17 -18.06 0.04 -0.67
C PRO A 17 -19.24 0.41 0.23
N PHE A 18 -19.29 1.62 0.78
CA PHE A 18 -20.46 2.03 1.55
C PHE A 18 -21.72 1.92 0.67
N THR A 19 -22.51 0.85 0.85
CA THR A 19 -23.75 0.64 0.10
C THR A 19 -24.85 1.47 0.73
N GLU A 20 -25.29 2.54 0.04
CA GLU A 20 -26.55 3.32 0.11
C GLU A 20 -27.13 3.76 1.46
N THR A 21 -26.65 3.23 2.59
CA THR A 21 -27.00 3.65 3.93
C THR A 21 -25.96 4.67 4.35
N TYR A 22 -26.37 5.94 4.33
CA TYR A 22 -25.57 7.13 4.59
C TYR A 22 -24.66 6.94 5.82
N ARG A 23 -23.38 6.67 5.59
CA ARG A 23 -22.31 6.94 6.55
C ARG A 23 -21.67 8.24 6.11
N PRO A 24 -21.48 9.21 7.02
CA PRO A 24 -20.72 10.41 6.66
C PRO A 24 -19.36 9.96 6.14
N PRO A 25 -18.94 10.40 4.94
CA PRO A 25 -17.62 10.15 4.41
C PRO A 25 -16.57 10.44 5.48
N TRP A 26 -15.55 9.59 5.57
CA TRP A 26 -14.51 9.86 6.55
C TRP A 26 -13.79 11.18 6.24
N HIS A 27 -13.87 11.71 5.01
CA HIS A 27 -13.41 13.07 4.70
C HIS A 27 -14.13 14.14 5.51
N ASP A 28 -15.46 14.09 5.63
CA ASP A 28 -16.23 15.09 6.39
C ASP A 28 -15.84 15.04 7.87
N VAL A 29 -15.59 13.83 8.35
CA VAL A 29 -15.11 13.58 9.70
C VAL A 29 -13.71 14.17 9.88
N LEU A 30 -12.74 13.86 9.00
CA LEU A 30 -11.37 14.40 9.08
C LEU A 30 -11.32 15.93 8.96
N ALA A 31 -12.18 16.53 8.13
CA ALA A 31 -12.28 17.97 7.94
C ALA A 31 -12.82 18.68 9.21
N SER A 32 -13.62 18.00 10.03
CA SER A 32 -14.06 18.52 11.33
C SER A 32 -13.00 18.27 12.40
N VAL A 33 -11.94 19.09 12.41
CA VAL A 33 -10.74 18.95 13.27
C VAL A 33 -11.10 18.78 14.75
N GLY A 34 -10.97 17.54 15.27
CA GLY A 34 -11.16 17.21 16.68
C GLY A 34 -10.31 16.01 17.11
N ASP A 35 -9.92 15.95 18.39
CA ASP A 35 -9.03 14.92 18.97
C ASP A 35 -9.47 13.47 18.74
N THR A 36 -10.75 13.23 18.51
CA THR A 36 -11.33 11.92 18.22
C THR A 36 -10.81 11.32 16.91
N ILE A 37 -10.44 12.15 15.93
CA ILE A 37 -9.97 11.75 14.59
C ILE A 37 -8.56 11.16 14.62
N ARG A 38 -7.69 11.65 15.52
CA ARG A 38 -6.33 11.10 15.70
C ARG A 38 -6.33 9.61 16.02
N ARG A 39 -7.45 9.07 16.51
CA ARG A 39 -7.62 7.63 16.81
C ARG A 39 -7.78 6.76 15.57
N LEU A 40 -8.18 7.33 14.41
CA LEU A 40 -8.27 6.59 13.15
C LEU A 40 -6.89 6.38 12.51
N TYR A 41 -5.97 7.32 12.77
CA TYR A 41 -4.62 7.24 12.22
C TYR A 41 -3.78 6.16 12.92
N PRO A 42 -3.02 5.35 12.15
CA PRO A 42 -1.93 4.57 12.71
C PRO A 42 -0.88 5.50 13.32
N GLU A 43 -0.07 4.96 14.22
CA GLU A 43 0.87 5.72 15.06
C GLU A 43 1.77 6.66 14.28
N ASN A 44 2.26 6.21 13.12
CA ASN A 44 3.14 6.99 12.26
C ASN A 44 2.48 8.25 11.67
N LEU A 45 1.14 8.31 11.62
CA LEU A 45 0.38 9.43 11.05
C LEU A 45 -0.27 10.33 12.11
N ARG A 46 -0.30 9.94 13.39
CA ARG A 46 -1.06 10.68 14.43
C ARG A 46 -0.59 12.11 14.66
N GLU A 47 0.72 12.33 14.60
CA GLU A 47 1.31 13.65 14.81
C GLU A 47 1.14 14.54 13.59
N ALA A 48 1.39 14.00 12.39
CA ALA A 48 1.28 14.74 11.13
C ALA A 48 -0.17 15.01 10.73
N ALA A 49 -1.10 14.11 11.10
CA ALA A 49 -2.54 14.20 10.85
C ALA A 49 -2.89 14.74 9.45
N PRO A 50 -2.38 14.10 8.36
CA PRO A 50 -2.50 14.63 7.00
C PRO A 50 -3.95 14.78 6.58
N GLY A 51 -4.28 15.89 5.91
CA GLY A 51 -5.62 16.15 5.39
C GLY A 51 -6.00 15.20 4.24
N ILE A 52 -7.26 15.25 3.79
CA ILE A 52 -7.73 14.41 2.68
C ILE A 52 -6.96 14.70 1.39
N ASP A 53 -6.71 15.97 1.09
CA ASP A 53 -5.97 16.37 -0.11
C ASP A 53 -4.55 15.81 -0.12
N ASP A 54 -3.88 15.78 1.04
CA ASP A 54 -2.59 15.14 1.20
C ASP A 54 -2.69 13.63 0.98
N LEU A 55 -3.69 12.98 1.57
CA LEU A 55 -3.90 11.54 1.41
C LEU A 55 -4.22 11.18 -0.05
N GLU A 56 -5.09 11.92 -0.74
CA GLU A 56 -5.39 11.66 -2.15
C GLU A 56 -4.13 11.81 -3.01
N LYS A 57 -3.39 12.90 -2.83
CA LYS A 57 -2.14 13.17 -3.55
C LYS A 57 -1.11 12.06 -3.34
N LEU A 58 -0.79 11.71 -2.09
CA LEU A 58 0.25 10.73 -1.81
C LEU A 58 -0.19 9.30 -2.14
N LEU A 59 -1.43 8.91 -1.78
CA LEU A 59 -1.87 7.52 -1.90
C LEU A 59 -2.41 7.18 -3.29
N VAL A 60 -3.22 8.06 -3.88
CA VAL A 60 -3.95 7.80 -5.14
C VAL A 60 -3.15 8.28 -6.35
N GLU A 61 -2.58 9.49 -6.28
CA GLU A 61 -1.90 10.10 -7.44
C GLU A 61 -0.44 9.66 -7.57
N GLU A 62 0.21 9.36 -6.45
CA GLU A 62 1.65 9.01 -6.43
C GLU A 62 1.92 7.58 -5.95
N GLY A 63 0.94 6.90 -5.37
CA GLY A 63 1.06 5.50 -4.93
C GLY A 63 2.05 5.29 -3.79
N ILE A 64 2.22 6.28 -2.91
CA ILE A 64 3.08 6.22 -1.72
C ILE A 64 2.30 5.56 -0.58
N PRO A 65 2.71 4.40 -0.05
CA PRO A 65 2.09 3.83 1.14
C PRO A 65 2.38 4.69 2.37
N LEU A 66 1.36 4.93 3.20
CA LEU A 66 1.48 5.69 4.45
C LEU A 66 0.96 4.94 5.68
N MET A 67 0.33 3.78 5.50
CA MET A 67 -0.29 3.05 6.59
C MET A 67 0.75 2.22 7.34
N TRP A 68 0.99 2.59 8.62
CA TRP A 68 2.00 2.06 9.56
C TRP A 68 3.46 2.34 9.17
N VAL A 69 3.74 2.46 7.88
CA VAL A 69 5.04 2.84 7.33
C VAL A 69 4.85 3.94 6.27
N PRO A 70 5.82 4.84 6.08
CA PRO A 70 7.10 4.92 6.81
C PRO A 70 6.92 5.59 8.19
N GLY A 71 7.97 5.66 8.99
CA GLY A 71 7.95 6.28 10.32
C GLY A 71 7.63 7.79 10.29
N PRO A 72 7.24 8.38 11.44
CA PRO A 72 6.70 9.75 11.51
C PRO A 72 7.58 10.82 10.84
N GLU A 73 8.90 10.75 11.00
CA GLU A 73 9.81 11.72 10.38
C GLU A 73 9.80 11.67 8.85
N THR A 74 9.69 10.46 8.30
CA THR A 74 9.60 10.27 6.85
C THR A 74 8.24 10.75 6.36
N VAL A 75 7.16 10.51 7.10
CA VAL A 75 5.82 11.04 6.80
C VAL A 75 5.86 12.57 6.71
N ARG A 76 6.38 13.26 7.74
CA ARG A 76 6.51 14.73 7.71
C ARG A 76 7.32 15.20 6.48
N ALA A 77 8.46 14.57 6.23
CA ALA A 77 9.29 14.91 5.06
C ALA A 77 8.63 14.64 3.70
N LEU A 78 7.66 13.72 3.62
CA LEU A 78 6.88 13.47 2.40
C LEU A 78 5.78 14.53 2.21
N LEU A 79 5.14 14.96 3.30
CA LEU A 79 4.14 16.03 3.29
C LEU A 79 4.77 17.38 2.94
N ASP A 80 5.92 17.70 3.52
CA ASP A 80 6.66 18.95 3.28
C ASP A 80 7.28 19.04 1.87
N ALA A 81 7.40 17.92 1.17
CA ALA A 81 8.04 17.89 -0.13
C ALA A 81 7.17 18.59 -1.20
N PRO A 82 7.73 19.50 -2.02
CA PRO A 82 6.93 20.37 -2.89
C PRO A 82 6.23 19.61 -4.03
N ASP A 83 6.82 18.52 -4.50
CA ASP A 83 6.35 17.79 -5.69
C ASP A 83 6.64 16.29 -5.62
N ALA A 84 6.07 15.54 -6.56
CA ALA A 84 6.20 14.08 -6.62
C ALA A 84 7.66 13.63 -6.80
N ALA A 85 8.46 14.40 -7.53
CA ALA A 85 9.87 14.07 -7.74
C ALA A 85 10.68 14.27 -6.44
N ALA A 86 10.36 15.30 -5.65
CA ALA A 86 10.92 15.54 -4.33
C ALA A 86 10.52 14.43 -3.36
N ARG A 87 9.25 14.02 -3.31
CA ARG A 87 8.80 12.86 -2.50
C ARG A 87 9.52 11.58 -2.89
N ARG A 88 9.63 11.28 -4.18
CA ARG A 88 10.39 10.12 -4.66
C ARG A 88 11.87 10.17 -4.26
N ARG A 89 12.51 11.35 -4.30
CA ARG A 89 13.88 11.54 -3.79
C ARG A 89 13.95 11.36 -2.27
N THR A 90 12.94 11.81 -1.52
CA THR A 90 12.85 11.60 -0.06
C THR A 90 12.84 10.11 0.27
N VAL A 91 11.99 9.31 -0.38
CA VAL A 91 11.98 7.85 -0.23
C VAL A 91 13.37 7.27 -0.56
N GLY A 92 13.97 7.70 -1.67
CA GLY A 92 15.30 7.25 -2.06
C GLY A 92 16.43 7.60 -1.09
N ARG A 93 16.37 8.76 -0.42
CA ARG A 93 17.37 9.17 0.58
C ARG A 93 17.14 8.45 1.91
N ARG A 94 15.89 8.27 2.31
CA ARG A 94 15.49 7.67 3.60
C ARG A 94 15.34 6.14 3.58
N TRP A 95 15.69 5.48 2.49
CA TRP A 95 15.44 4.05 2.28
C TRP A 95 15.83 3.14 3.45
N LYS A 96 16.98 3.36 4.10
CA LYS A 96 17.41 2.52 5.24
C LYS A 96 16.46 2.66 6.43
N GLY A 97 16.07 3.88 6.75
CA GLY A 97 15.10 4.16 7.81
C GLY A 97 13.75 3.52 7.49
N ILE A 98 13.27 3.70 6.25
CA ILE A 98 12.02 3.08 5.80
C ILE A 98 12.08 1.55 5.87
N THR A 99 13.20 0.95 5.46
CA THR A 99 13.39 -0.51 5.56
C THR A 99 13.33 -0.99 7.02
N ASN A 100 13.92 -0.24 7.96
CA ASN A 100 13.83 -0.55 9.38
C ASN A 100 12.39 -0.37 9.92
N ASP A 101 11.70 0.72 9.52
CA ASP A 101 10.30 0.92 9.90
C ASP A 101 9.42 -0.26 9.42
N CYS A 102 9.67 -0.76 8.21
CA CYS A 102 8.99 -1.93 7.68
C CYS A 102 9.30 -3.20 8.48
N GLU A 103 10.57 -3.45 8.81
CA GLU A 103 10.97 -4.59 9.65
C GLU A 103 10.24 -4.58 10.99
N THR A 104 10.25 -3.47 11.72
CA THR A 104 9.58 -3.35 13.02
C THR A 104 8.09 -3.71 12.91
N ILE A 105 7.39 -3.18 11.91
CA ILE A 105 5.97 -3.49 11.70
C ILE A 105 5.74 -4.96 11.36
N LEU A 106 6.64 -5.58 10.60
CA LEU A 106 6.56 -7.00 10.22
C LEU A 106 6.89 -7.92 11.41
N GLU A 107 7.81 -7.53 12.29
CA GLU A 107 8.15 -8.29 13.49
C GLU A 107 6.95 -8.41 14.44
N ASP A 108 6.12 -7.38 14.51
CA ASP A 108 4.89 -7.29 15.30
C ASP A 108 3.67 -8.02 14.67
N VAL A 109 3.86 -8.75 13.56
CA VAL A 109 2.79 -9.54 12.94
C VAL A 109 2.68 -10.89 13.64
N GLU A 110 1.62 -11.06 14.42
CA GLU A 110 1.40 -12.23 15.26
C GLU A 110 0.43 -13.24 14.65
N HIS A 111 -0.44 -12.81 13.72
CA HIS A 111 -1.51 -13.67 13.25
C HIS A 111 -0.97 -14.98 12.62
N PRO A 112 -1.40 -16.18 13.06
CA PRO A 112 -0.83 -17.44 12.60
C PRO A 112 -0.89 -17.67 11.08
N ALA A 113 -1.96 -17.21 10.43
CA ALA A 113 -2.10 -17.32 8.97
C ALA A 113 -1.12 -16.45 8.17
N LEU A 114 -0.44 -15.49 8.80
CA LEU A 114 0.47 -14.54 8.15
C LEU A 114 1.95 -14.87 8.33
N GLN A 115 2.30 -15.94 9.04
CA GLN A 115 3.70 -16.24 9.37
C GLN A 115 4.58 -16.43 8.12
N ASP A 116 4.09 -17.11 7.07
CA ASP A 116 4.81 -17.22 5.81
C ASP A 116 5.01 -15.85 5.13
N ALA A 117 3.95 -15.03 5.10
CA ALA A 117 4.01 -13.71 4.48
C ALA A 117 4.96 -12.78 5.22
N ARG A 118 4.95 -12.83 6.56
CA ARG A 118 5.92 -12.15 7.43
C ARG A 118 7.34 -12.60 7.11
N SER A 119 7.61 -13.92 7.06
CA SER A 119 8.95 -14.45 6.76
C SER A 119 9.46 -13.96 5.41
N PHE A 120 8.67 -14.08 4.34
CA PHE A 120 9.08 -13.61 3.01
C PHE A 120 9.25 -12.09 2.94
N ALA A 121 8.48 -11.31 3.71
CA ALA A 121 8.68 -9.86 3.78
C ALA A 121 9.97 -9.49 4.52
N LEU A 122 10.36 -10.24 5.55
CA LEU A 122 11.65 -10.08 6.23
C LEU A 122 12.82 -10.49 5.30
N ASP A 123 12.66 -11.50 4.45
CA ASP A 123 13.67 -11.80 3.42
C ASP A 123 13.89 -10.63 2.44
N VAL A 124 12.83 -9.85 2.12
CA VAL A 124 12.95 -8.62 1.31
C VAL A 124 13.76 -7.56 2.06
N VAL A 125 13.55 -7.40 3.37
CA VAL A 125 14.32 -6.48 4.23
C VAL A 125 15.81 -6.84 4.16
N GLU A 126 16.14 -8.11 4.37
CA GLU A 126 17.53 -8.58 4.34
C GLU A 126 18.16 -8.44 2.95
N ALA A 127 17.42 -8.76 1.89
CA ALA A 127 17.88 -8.53 0.52
C ALA A 127 18.18 -7.04 0.25
N LEU A 128 17.35 -6.10 0.73
CA LEU A 128 17.62 -4.67 0.59
C LEU A 128 18.88 -4.24 1.35
N ARG A 129 19.07 -4.73 2.57
CA ARG A 129 20.25 -4.44 3.41
C ARG A 129 21.53 -4.97 2.79
N ALA A 130 21.50 -6.16 2.22
CA ALA A 130 22.61 -6.78 1.50
C ALA A 130 22.87 -6.15 0.10
N GLY A 131 22.05 -5.19 -0.34
CA GLY A 131 22.19 -4.55 -1.65
C GLY A 131 21.62 -5.36 -2.82
N HIS A 132 20.90 -6.45 -2.54
CA HIS A 132 20.18 -7.27 -3.52
C HIS A 132 18.84 -6.65 -3.93
N ILE A 133 18.92 -5.49 -4.57
CA ILE A 133 17.76 -4.69 -4.97
C ILE A 133 16.81 -5.43 -5.90
N ASN A 134 17.35 -6.12 -6.92
CA ASN A 134 16.50 -6.74 -7.92
C ASN A 134 15.70 -7.93 -7.37
N PRO A 135 16.33 -8.87 -6.64
CA PRO A 135 15.60 -9.91 -5.91
C PRO A 135 14.59 -9.34 -4.93
N ALA A 136 14.94 -8.29 -4.17
CA ALA A 136 14.04 -7.69 -3.18
C ALA A 136 12.75 -7.18 -3.83
N GLN A 137 12.85 -6.43 -4.94
CA GLN A 137 11.65 -5.94 -5.65
C GLN A 137 10.83 -7.09 -6.23
N ALA A 138 11.47 -8.10 -6.81
CA ALA A 138 10.78 -9.25 -7.39
C ALA A 138 9.98 -10.02 -6.33
N LEU A 139 10.63 -10.34 -5.20
CA LEU A 139 10.00 -11.05 -4.08
C LEU A 139 8.87 -10.24 -3.46
N ALA A 140 9.08 -8.95 -3.17
CA ALA A 140 8.04 -8.08 -2.62
C ALA A 140 6.81 -7.97 -3.53
N THR A 141 7.03 -7.87 -4.85
CA THR A 141 5.95 -7.80 -5.84
C THR A 141 5.13 -9.09 -5.88
N ASN A 142 5.81 -10.24 -5.95
CA ASN A 142 5.14 -11.53 -5.96
C ASN A 142 4.42 -11.82 -4.65
N LEU A 143 5.03 -11.44 -3.52
CA LEU A 143 4.42 -11.60 -2.20
C LEU A 143 3.13 -10.79 -2.08
N LEU A 144 3.13 -9.53 -2.55
CA LEU A 144 1.91 -8.71 -2.61
C LEU A 144 0.80 -9.43 -3.37
N ASP A 145 1.08 -9.96 -4.56
CA ASP A 145 0.10 -10.72 -5.34
C ASP A 145 -0.40 -11.97 -4.61
N SER A 146 0.50 -12.73 -3.98
CA SER A 146 0.17 -13.96 -3.25
C SER A 146 -0.72 -13.68 -2.04
N VAL A 147 -0.42 -12.63 -1.27
CA VAL A 147 -1.22 -12.20 -0.11
C VAL A 147 -2.61 -11.76 -0.57
N LEU A 148 -2.70 -10.92 -1.62
CA LEU A 148 -4.00 -10.48 -2.17
C LEU A 148 -4.83 -11.66 -2.71
N GLN A 149 -4.21 -12.62 -3.40
CA GLN A 149 -4.91 -13.79 -3.93
C GLN A 149 -5.38 -14.75 -2.84
N ARG A 150 -4.61 -14.88 -1.76
CA ARG A 150 -4.96 -15.75 -0.64
C ARG A 150 -6.19 -15.26 0.11
N TYR A 151 -6.31 -13.94 0.24
CA TYR A 151 -7.26 -13.34 1.18
C TYR A 151 -8.46 -12.65 0.53
N PHE A 152 -8.43 -12.42 -0.79
CA PHE A 152 -9.57 -11.90 -1.53
C PHE A 152 -10.07 -12.90 -2.57
N ASP A 153 -11.38 -12.93 -2.73
CA ASP A 153 -11.96 -13.50 -3.94
C ASP A 153 -11.61 -12.63 -5.16
N LYS A 154 -11.84 -13.20 -6.35
CA LYS A 154 -11.50 -12.54 -7.62
C LYS A 154 -12.22 -11.20 -7.79
N ALA A 155 -13.47 -11.08 -7.36
CA ALA A 155 -14.28 -9.87 -7.57
C ALA A 155 -13.79 -8.73 -6.68
N THR A 156 -13.59 -8.99 -5.39
CA THR A 156 -13.02 -8.01 -4.45
C THR A 156 -11.62 -7.58 -4.85
N ARG A 157 -10.77 -8.51 -5.26
CA ARG A 157 -9.42 -8.18 -5.76
C ARG A 157 -9.51 -7.25 -6.97
N LEU A 158 -10.37 -7.55 -7.95
CA LEU A 158 -10.55 -6.70 -9.12
C LEU A 158 -11.05 -5.30 -8.76
N ALA A 159 -11.96 -5.16 -7.80
CA ALA A 159 -12.43 -3.85 -7.33
C ALA A 159 -11.28 -2.97 -6.79
N LEU A 160 -10.33 -3.58 -6.08
CA LEU A 160 -9.20 -2.88 -5.46
C LEU A 160 -8.00 -2.71 -6.41
N THR A 161 -7.87 -3.54 -7.45
CA THR A 161 -6.68 -3.54 -8.32
C THR A 161 -6.95 -3.09 -9.75
N ASN A 162 -8.20 -2.93 -10.19
CA ASN A 162 -8.48 -2.54 -11.57
C ASN A 162 -8.22 -1.04 -11.78
N ASN A 163 -7.00 -0.71 -12.18
CA ASN A 163 -6.60 0.65 -12.52
C ASN A 163 -6.91 0.98 -13.99
N ASP A 164 -8.04 1.67 -14.19
CA ASP A 164 -8.51 2.19 -15.48
C ASP A 164 -8.19 3.68 -15.68
N PHE A 165 -7.23 4.24 -14.94
CA PHE A 165 -6.93 5.67 -15.04
C PHE A 165 -6.45 6.07 -16.45
N LYS A 166 -5.50 5.33 -17.03
CA LYS A 166 -4.98 5.62 -18.38
C LYS A 166 -6.05 5.55 -19.48
N SER A 167 -7.02 4.64 -19.35
CA SER A 167 -8.02 4.38 -20.39
C SER A 167 -9.30 5.18 -20.22
N LYS A 168 -9.69 5.50 -18.98
CA LYS A 168 -11.00 6.09 -18.65
C LYS A 168 -10.92 7.29 -17.69
N GLY A 169 -9.73 7.66 -17.21
CA GLY A 169 -9.56 8.72 -16.21
C GLY A 169 -10.12 8.37 -14.81
N ILE A 170 -10.52 7.11 -14.59
CA ILE A 170 -11.12 6.68 -13.32
C ILE A 170 -10.03 6.54 -12.27
N LYS A 171 -10.12 7.31 -11.17
CA LYS A 171 -9.27 7.21 -9.98
C LYS A 171 -9.89 6.33 -8.91
N PHE A 172 -9.07 5.81 -7.99
CA PHE A 172 -9.55 5.21 -6.75
C PHE A 172 -10.22 6.27 -5.88
N LYS A 173 -11.46 6.03 -5.48
CA LYS A 173 -12.21 6.94 -4.61
C LYS A 173 -12.02 6.53 -3.16
N LEU A 174 -11.33 7.38 -2.42
CA LEU A 174 -11.03 7.17 -1.01
C LEU A 174 -12.30 7.02 -0.16
N ASP A 175 -13.34 7.78 -0.47
CA ASP A 175 -14.61 7.79 0.28
C ASP A 175 -15.51 6.59 0.04
N ASP A 176 -15.26 5.81 -1.02
CA ASP A 176 -16.05 4.60 -1.26
C ASP A 176 -15.79 3.57 -0.16
N TYR A 177 -14.67 3.68 0.60
CA TYR A 177 -14.22 2.68 1.56
C TYR A 177 -13.98 3.27 2.96
N LYS A 178 -13.96 2.39 3.97
CA LYS A 178 -13.50 2.76 5.33
C LYS A 178 -12.05 3.25 5.28
N PHE A 179 -11.70 4.21 6.14
CA PHE A 179 -10.39 4.87 6.17
C PHE A 179 -9.19 3.92 6.01
N LYS A 180 -9.06 2.88 6.86
CA LYS A 180 -7.95 1.91 6.78
C LYS A 180 -7.89 1.20 5.42
N VAL A 181 -9.04 0.76 4.90
CA VAL A 181 -9.12 0.09 3.60
C VAL A 181 -8.72 1.06 2.50
N ALA A 182 -9.31 2.25 2.47
CA ALA A 182 -9.00 3.28 1.50
C ALA A 182 -7.49 3.56 1.47
N CYS A 183 -6.89 3.78 2.65
CA CYS A 183 -5.51 4.20 2.74
C CYS A 183 -4.49 3.08 2.47
N VAL A 184 -4.84 1.83 2.76
CA VAL A 184 -3.99 0.66 2.43
C VAL A 184 -4.07 0.33 0.94
N PHE A 185 -5.27 0.37 0.34
CA PHE A 185 -5.48 -0.16 -1.00
C PHE A 185 -5.42 0.87 -2.13
N ALA A 186 -5.49 2.18 -1.86
CA ALA A 186 -5.23 3.20 -2.88
C ALA A 186 -3.82 3.09 -3.50
N PRO A 187 -2.73 2.91 -2.71
CA PRO A 187 -1.40 2.64 -3.27
C PRO A 187 -1.30 1.29 -4.00
N VAL A 188 -2.05 0.28 -3.54
CA VAL A 188 -2.13 -1.02 -4.23
C VAL A 188 -2.79 -0.86 -5.60
N TRP A 189 -3.89 -0.11 -5.68
CA TRP A 189 -4.55 0.26 -6.93
C TRP A 189 -3.59 1.01 -7.88
N TYR A 190 -2.82 1.96 -7.36
CA TYR A 190 -1.81 2.68 -8.13
C TYR A 190 -0.75 1.73 -8.70
N ALA A 191 -0.21 0.83 -7.88
CA ALA A 191 0.79 -0.16 -8.29
C ALA A 191 0.27 -1.13 -9.36
N HIS A 192 -1.05 -1.31 -9.47
CA HIS A 192 -1.71 -2.11 -10.50
C HIS A 192 -2.05 -1.33 -11.79
N ALA A 193 -1.50 -0.12 -11.97
CA ALA A 193 -1.55 0.61 -13.23
C ALA A 193 -1.20 -0.32 -14.41
N LYS A 194 -2.08 -0.28 -15.43
CA LYS A 194 -1.96 -1.14 -16.60
C LYS A 194 -0.68 -0.82 -17.40
N TYR A 195 0.00 -1.89 -17.80
CA TYR A 195 1.20 -1.88 -18.61
C TYR A 195 1.08 -3.01 -19.63
N TYR A 196 1.11 -2.68 -20.92
CA TYR A 196 1.00 -3.66 -22.00
C TYR A 196 2.21 -3.52 -22.94
N PRO A 197 3.30 -4.27 -22.73
CA PRO A 197 4.49 -4.18 -23.57
C PRO A 197 4.19 -4.44 -25.05
N LYS A 198 3.26 -5.35 -25.33
CA LYS A 198 2.78 -5.66 -26.69
C LYS A 198 2.10 -4.47 -27.41
N ASN A 199 1.63 -3.48 -26.67
CA ASN A 199 1.01 -2.26 -27.21
C ASN A 199 2.05 -1.13 -27.37
N GLY A 200 3.33 -1.37 -27.06
CA GLY A 200 4.38 -0.36 -27.12
C GLY A 200 4.43 0.56 -25.90
N ASP A 201 3.75 0.23 -24.79
CA ASP A 201 3.81 1.02 -23.56
C ASP A 201 5.27 1.17 -23.09
N PRO A 202 5.75 2.39 -22.77
CA PRO A 202 7.07 2.57 -22.22
C PRO A 202 7.12 1.97 -20.81
N ILE A 203 8.27 1.37 -20.46
CA ILE A 203 8.48 0.85 -19.10
C ILE A 203 8.50 2.04 -18.13
N PRO A 204 7.59 2.09 -17.13
CA PRO A 204 7.56 3.20 -16.19
C PRO A 204 8.78 3.17 -15.28
N ARG A 205 9.15 4.37 -14.79
CA ARG A 205 10.18 4.52 -13.75
C ARG A 205 9.61 4.35 -12.34
N THR A 206 8.30 4.57 -12.18
CA THR A 206 7.59 4.38 -10.91
C THR A 206 7.30 2.91 -10.67
N PHE A 207 7.27 2.51 -9.40
CA PHE A 207 6.95 1.14 -9.05
C PHE A 207 5.59 0.74 -9.62
N GLY A 208 5.54 -0.44 -10.22
CA GLY A 208 4.34 -1.04 -10.75
C GLY A 208 4.47 -2.54 -10.76
N ARG A 209 3.41 -3.22 -10.32
CA ARG A 209 3.34 -4.68 -10.23
C ARG A 209 3.51 -5.31 -11.61
N HIS A 210 2.71 -4.88 -12.60
CA HIS A 210 2.74 -5.45 -13.95
C HIS A 210 4.11 -5.26 -14.64
N PRO A 211 4.71 -4.05 -14.70
CA PRO A 211 6.04 -3.90 -15.29
C PRO A 211 7.16 -4.56 -14.48
N SER A 212 6.99 -4.82 -13.17
CA SER A 212 7.98 -5.63 -12.44
C SER A 212 7.97 -7.08 -12.92
N THR A 213 6.80 -7.66 -13.22
CA THR A 213 6.72 -9.03 -13.76
C THR A 213 7.11 -9.12 -15.25
N HIS A 214 6.67 -8.17 -16.08
CA HIS A 214 6.73 -8.28 -17.54
C HIS A 214 7.65 -7.25 -18.22
N GLY A 215 8.29 -6.36 -17.46
CA GLY A 215 9.14 -5.27 -17.95
C GLY A 215 10.48 -5.16 -17.20
N VAL A 216 11.06 -6.31 -16.83
CA VAL A 216 12.33 -6.40 -16.09
C VAL A 216 13.42 -5.59 -16.79
N SER A 217 13.80 -4.47 -16.18
CA SER A 217 14.74 -3.51 -16.76
C SER A 217 15.30 -2.57 -15.69
N ARG A 218 16.35 -1.82 -16.02
CA ARG A 218 16.91 -0.78 -15.14
C ARG A 218 15.98 0.41 -14.92
N ASN A 219 14.96 0.58 -15.76
CA ASN A 219 13.93 1.60 -15.55
C ASN A 219 12.98 1.19 -14.41
N GLN A 220 12.62 -0.09 -14.34
CA GLN A 220 11.66 -0.57 -13.36
C GLN A 220 12.28 -1.13 -12.09
N TYR A 221 13.40 -1.83 -12.20
CA TYR A 221 14.12 -2.41 -11.06
C TYR A 221 15.10 -1.38 -10.52
N SER A 222 14.73 -0.77 -9.40
CA SER A 222 15.53 0.27 -8.74
C SER A 222 15.36 0.19 -7.22
N ARG A 223 16.34 0.71 -6.47
CA ARG A 223 16.28 0.70 -5.01
C ARG A 223 15.04 1.42 -4.49
N ILE A 224 14.65 2.51 -5.13
CA ILE A 224 13.45 3.26 -4.78
C ILE A 224 12.21 2.38 -4.97
N ASN A 225 12.07 1.72 -6.13
CA ASN A 225 10.90 0.88 -6.41
C ASN A 225 10.84 -0.37 -5.52
N ALA A 226 11.99 -0.95 -5.15
CA ALA A 226 12.07 -2.02 -4.18
C ALA A 226 11.56 -1.58 -2.79
N VAL A 227 11.88 -0.36 -2.36
CA VAL A 227 11.38 0.22 -1.10
C VAL A 227 9.87 0.47 -1.17
N TYR A 228 9.34 1.01 -2.28
CA TYR A 228 7.89 1.13 -2.47
C TYR A 228 7.18 -0.23 -2.39
N ALA A 229 7.75 -1.26 -3.02
CA ALA A 229 7.21 -2.61 -2.97
C ALA A 229 7.20 -3.17 -1.54
N LEU A 230 8.29 -2.98 -0.78
CA LEU A 230 8.38 -3.38 0.63
C LEU A 230 7.35 -2.63 1.50
N MET A 231 7.22 -1.31 1.33
CA MET A 231 6.22 -0.52 2.06
C MET A 231 4.80 -1.02 1.77
N LEU A 232 4.47 -1.27 0.49
CA LEU A 232 3.16 -1.79 0.09
C LEU A 232 2.84 -3.14 0.75
N VAL A 233 3.77 -4.10 0.63
CA VAL A 233 3.52 -5.43 1.19
C VAL A 233 3.45 -5.40 2.71
N THR A 234 4.26 -4.56 3.36
CA THR A 234 4.19 -4.34 4.81
C THR A 234 2.83 -3.79 5.24
N SER A 235 2.34 -2.74 4.59
CA SER A 235 1.02 -2.17 4.89
C SER A 235 -0.12 -3.17 4.66
N VAL A 236 -0.05 -4.01 3.62
CA VAL A 236 -1.06 -5.03 3.35
C VAL A 236 -1.00 -6.17 4.37
N VAL A 237 0.18 -6.67 4.71
CA VAL A 237 0.34 -7.71 5.73
C VAL A 237 -0.15 -7.20 7.09
N LYS A 238 0.23 -5.98 7.50
CA LYS A 238 -0.24 -5.39 8.76
C LYS A 238 -1.73 -5.14 8.76
N PHE A 239 -2.32 -4.73 7.64
CA PHE A 239 -3.77 -4.62 7.51
C PHE A 239 -4.45 -5.95 7.85
N PHE A 240 -4.01 -7.04 7.22
CA PHE A 240 -4.58 -8.36 7.52
C PHE A 240 -4.35 -8.77 8.97
N ASP A 241 -3.17 -8.52 9.55
CA ASP A 241 -2.88 -8.83 10.96
C ASP A 241 -3.86 -8.15 11.92
N THR A 242 -4.27 -6.92 11.59
CA THR A 242 -5.23 -6.15 12.43
C THR A 242 -6.70 -6.46 12.19
N GLU A 243 -7.06 -7.01 11.02
CA GLU A 243 -8.46 -7.20 10.62
C GLU A 243 -8.86 -8.70 10.57
N LEU A 244 -7.90 -9.61 10.57
CA LEU A 244 -8.13 -11.05 10.70
C LEU A 244 -8.68 -11.37 12.11
N PRO A 245 -9.76 -12.17 12.21
CA PRO A 245 -10.21 -12.70 13.50
C PRO A 245 -9.11 -13.57 14.13
N ARG A 246 -8.82 -13.34 15.41
CA ARG A 246 -7.93 -14.20 16.20
C ARG A 246 -8.61 -15.51 16.59
#